data_AF-A0A7W1TAD4-F1
#
_entry.id   AF-A0A7W1TAD4-F1
#
_cell.length_a   1.000
_cell.length_b   1.000
_cell.length_c   1.000
_cell.angle_alpha   90.00
_cell.angle_beta   90.00
_cell.angle_gamma   90.00
#
_symmetry.space_group_name_H-M   'P 1'
#
loop_
_entity.id
_entity.type
_entity.pdbx_description
1 polymer ?
#
loop_
_entity_poly.entity_id
_entity_poly.type
_entity_poly.pdbx_seq_one_letter_code
_entity_poly.pdbx_strand_id
1 'polypeptide(L)'
;MLPPDRTLLAILAAVDAAFLPERPTGSNKGDVRAALLRTPYLSGVGIPWSSGRASAQEKMAASRVLAELEDAGQVIRHAAGQRTSHVRLTDAGEARARSLVGLPSLADAMLQGRKFAKFVDPGRWIIEIPLAGLEMSDYPKDRGIDDPLMNLEERLLPLLIRGWAQSIEDAHGHVSYRLSYAGAAAVAGKLPADPADSYDEECMNFYYDSLGRELERIRVMPAPCRLIMPMRSCSDAYYSAKEHGRRGRNWPRNLDSGEDNGAEP
;
A
#
# COMPACT_ATOMS: atom_id res chain seq x y z
N MET A 1 -21.52 -12.61 -3.54
CA MET A 1 -20.19 -12.83 -2.91
C MET A 1 -20.23 -13.88 -1.78
N LEU A 2 -19.28 -14.84 -1.78
CA LEU A 2 -19.21 -15.92 -0.76
C LEU A 2 -18.65 -15.43 0.59
N PRO A 3 -19.02 -16.06 1.73
CA PRO A 3 -18.52 -15.66 3.05
C PRO A 3 -16.98 -15.63 3.21
N PRO A 4 -16.21 -16.58 2.65
CA PRO A 4 -14.75 -16.52 2.69
C PRO A 4 -14.17 -15.31 1.96
N ASP A 5 -14.69 -14.99 0.76
CA ASP A 5 -14.23 -13.83 -0.02
C ASP A 5 -14.49 -12.53 0.73
N ARG A 6 -15.66 -12.38 1.37
CA ARG A 6 -15.95 -11.21 2.22
C ARG A 6 -14.93 -11.03 3.34
N THR A 7 -14.55 -12.12 4.00
CA THR A 7 -13.60 -12.07 5.11
C THR A 7 -12.20 -11.74 4.59
N LEU A 8 -11.80 -12.34 3.48
CA LEU A 8 -10.53 -12.10 2.81
C LEU A 8 -10.39 -10.64 2.37
N LEU A 9 -11.42 -10.08 1.71
CA LEU A 9 -11.45 -8.70 1.25
C LEU A 9 -11.48 -7.69 2.39
N ALA A 10 -12.18 -8.00 3.50
CA ALA A 10 -12.15 -7.15 4.69
C ALA A 10 -10.75 -7.12 5.33
N ILE A 11 -10.03 -8.24 5.32
CA ILE A 11 -8.62 -8.28 5.77
C ILE A 11 -7.73 -7.48 4.81
N LEU A 12 -7.89 -7.64 3.49
CA LEU A 12 -7.15 -6.85 2.50
C LEU A 12 -7.37 -5.34 2.71
N ALA A 13 -8.62 -4.90 2.82
CA ALA A 13 -8.96 -3.51 3.06
C ALA A 13 -8.34 -2.96 4.36
N ALA A 14 -8.33 -3.73 5.44
CA ALA A 14 -7.70 -3.32 6.69
C ALA A 14 -6.16 -3.25 6.61
N VAL A 15 -5.54 -4.14 5.82
CA VAL A 15 -4.10 -4.07 5.52
C VAL A 15 -3.80 -2.85 4.66
N ASP A 16 -4.50 -2.67 3.55
CA ASP A 16 -4.30 -1.54 2.63
C ASP A 16 -4.50 -0.20 3.34
N ALA A 17 -5.57 -0.06 4.14
CA ALA A 17 -5.81 1.14 4.96
C ALA A 17 -4.65 1.46 5.91
N ALA A 18 -3.96 0.44 6.43
CA ALA A 18 -2.79 0.66 7.28
C ALA A 18 -1.57 1.14 6.51
N PHE A 19 -1.45 0.88 5.21
CA PHE A 19 -0.26 1.19 4.38
C PHE A 19 -0.47 2.32 3.38
N LEU A 20 -1.71 2.69 3.06
CA LEU A 20 -2.02 3.87 2.26
C LEU A 20 -1.45 5.14 2.91
N PRO A 21 -0.83 6.05 2.13
CA PRO A 21 -0.52 7.40 2.59
C PRO A 21 -1.79 8.14 3.01
N GLU A 22 -1.76 8.84 4.15
CA GLU A 22 -2.93 9.56 4.64
C GLU A 22 -2.91 11.02 4.19
N ARG A 23 -3.42 11.26 2.98
CA ARG A 23 -3.49 12.62 2.45
C ARG A 23 -4.25 13.56 3.38
N PRO A 24 -3.62 14.63 3.93
CA PRO A 24 -4.26 15.48 4.91
C PRO A 24 -5.48 16.15 4.27
N THR A 25 -6.64 15.91 4.88
CA THR A 25 -7.79 16.81 4.79
C THR A 25 -7.71 17.94 5.83
N GLY A 26 -6.58 18.05 6.56
CA GLY A 26 -6.32 19.12 7.54
C GLY A 26 -5.70 18.70 8.88
N SER A 27 -5.29 17.44 9.08
CA SER A 27 -4.60 17.04 10.34
C SER A 27 -3.53 15.96 10.16
N ASN A 28 -2.33 16.16 10.72
CA ASN A 28 -1.19 15.23 10.63
C ASN A 28 -1.27 14.02 11.60
N LYS A 29 -2.47 13.62 12.04
CA LYS A 29 -2.62 12.68 13.17
C LYS A 29 -2.76 11.20 12.79
N GLY A 30 -3.21 10.85 11.59
CA GLY A 30 -3.41 9.44 11.24
C GLY A 30 -2.11 8.76 10.80
N ASP A 31 -1.07 9.47 10.38
CA ASP A 31 0.26 8.89 10.12
C ASP A 31 0.83 8.11 11.32
N VAL A 32 0.77 8.69 12.52
CA VAL A 32 1.22 8.03 13.76
C VAL A 32 0.38 6.78 14.05
N ARG A 33 -0.91 6.82 13.71
CA ARG A 33 -1.86 5.72 13.95
C ARG A 33 -1.69 4.59 12.95
N ALA A 34 -1.44 4.91 11.69
CA ALA A 34 -1.09 3.93 10.67
C ALA A 34 0.23 3.24 11.03
N ALA A 35 1.24 3.98 11.50
CA ALA A 35 2.52 3.41 11.94
C ALA A 35 2.36 2.35 13.06
N LEU A 36 1.40 2.52 13.97
CA LEU A 36 1.08 1.52 15.01
C LEU A 36 0.57 0.20 14.44
N LEU A 37 -0.09 0.22 13.28
CA LEU A 37 -0.58 -0.97 12.60
C LEU A 37 0.50 -1.57 11.68
N ARG A 38 1.29 -0.73 11.01
CA ARG A 38 2.39 -1.14 10.13
C ARG A 38 3.46 -1.91 10.90
N THR A 39 3.82 -1.47 12.11
CA THR A 39 4.92 -2.06 12.89
C THR A 39 4.74 -3.56 13.19
N PRO A 40 3.65 -4.02 13.86
CA PRO A 40 3.43 -5.44 14.09
C PRO A 40 3.21 -6.22 12.80
N TYR A 41 2.63 -5.59 11.77
CA TYR A 41 2.48 -6.22 10.46
C TYR A 41 3.83 -6.55 9.85
N LEU A 42 4.74 -5.57 9.77
CA LEU A 42 6.08 -5.72 9.21
C LEU A 42 6.99 -6.64 10.04
N SER A 43 6.73 -6.81 11.34
CA SER A 43 7.41 -7.81 12.17
C SER A 43 6.83 -9.22 12.04
N GLY A 44 5.86 -9.43 11.15
CA GLY A 44 5.30 -10.74 10.83
C GLY A 44 4.08 -11.16 11.66
N VAL A 45 3.54 -10.30 12.54
CA VAL A 45 2.36 -10.63 13.38
C VAL A 45 1.03 -10.37 12.67
N GLY A 46 1.00 -9.39 11.76
CA GLY A 46 -0.21 -8.99 11.04
C GLY A 46 -0.94 -7.80 11.67
N ILE A 47 -2.18 -7.55 11.24
CA ILE A 47 -3.05 -6.50 11.76
C ILE A 47 -4.01 -7.07 12.82
N PRO A 48 -4.39 -6.28 13.84
CA PRO A 48 -5.48 -6.66 14.73
C PRO A 48 -6.76 -6.90 13.94
N TRP A 49 -7.39 -8.05 14.12
CA TRP A 49 -8.61 -8.41 13.41
C TRP A 49 -9.80 -8.53 14.36
N SER A 50 -10.93 -7.99 13.92
CA SER A 50 -12.24 -8.17 14.53
C SER A 50 -13.24 -8.45 13.43
N SER A 51 -14.13 -9.41 13.65
CA SER A 51 -15.22 -9.71 12.70
C SER A 51 -16.24 -8.57 12.56
N GLY A 52 -16.22 -7.58 13.47
CA GLY A 52 -17.20 -6.49 13.51
C GLY A 52 -18.62 -6.94 13.85
N ARG A 53 -18.82 -8.22 14.19
CA ARG A 53 -20.14 -8.81 14.45
C ARG A 53 -20.57 -8.58 15.89
N ALA A 54 -21.86 -8.35 16.10
CA ALA A 54 -22.42 -8.03 17.40
C ALA A 54 -22.65 -9.28 18.25
N SER A 55 -23.25 -10.33 17.67
CA SER A 55 -23.65 -11.52 18.41
C SER A 55 -22.53 -12.56 18.58
N ALA A 56 -22.62 -13.38 19.62
CA ALA A 56 -21.69 -14.48 19.84
C ALA A 56 -21.72 -15.52 18.70
N GLN A 57 -22.91 -15.79 18.15
CA GLN A 57 -23.09 -16.74 17.05
C GLN A 57 -22.41 -16.25 15.76
N GLU A 58 -22.57 -14.97 15.41
CA GLU A 58 -21.91 -14.39 14.24
C GLU A 58 -20.39 -14.33 14.41
N LYS A 59 -19.89 -14.02 15.62
CA LYS A 59 -18.45 -14.06 15.93
C LYS A 59 -17.89 -15.47 15.76
N MET A 60 -18.62 -16.49 16.22
CA MET A 60 -18.23 -17.89 16.05
C MET A 60 -18.23 -18.29 14.57
N ALA A 61 -19.24 -17.88 13.79
CA ALA A 61 -19.29 -18.12 12.36
C ALA A 61 -18.11 -17.47 11.62
N ALA A 62 -17.81 -16.20 11.93
CA ALA A 62 -16.65 -15.50 11.37
C ALA A 62 -15.32 -16.19 11.74
N SER A 63 -15.20 -16.71 12.97
CA SER A 63 -14.01 -17.47 13.38
C SER A 63 -13.85 -18.78 12.60
N ARG A 64 -14.94 -19.44 12.19
CA ARG A 64 -14.88 -20.65 11.36
C ARG A 64 -14.44 -20.33 9.93
N VAL A 65 -14.97 -19.26 9.34
CA VAL A 65 -14.54 -18.78 8.02
C VAL A 65 -13.05 -18.40 8.04
N LEU A 66 -12.58 -17.78 9.12
CA LEU A 66 -11.16 -17.45 9.26
C LEU A 66 -10.27 -18.70 9.39
N ALA A 67 -10.74 -19.76 10.06
CA ALA A 67 -10.04 -21.04 10.12
C ALA A 67 -10.00 -21.72 8.73
N GLU A 68 -11.10 -21.67 7.97
CA GLU A 68 -11.14 -22.16 6.59
C GLU A 68 -10.13 -21.45 5.68
N LEU A 69 -10.01 -20.12 5.80
CA LEU A 69 -9.00 -19.34 5.06
C LEU A 69 -7.57 -19.69 5.47
N GLU A 70 -7.34 -20.01 6.74
CA GLU A 70 -6.04 -20.44 7.27
C GLU A 70 -5.67 -21.83 6.73
N ASP A 71 -6.60 -22.78 6.78
CA ASP A 71 -6.44 -24.13 6.22
C ASP A 71 -6.18 -24.09 4.71
N ALA A 72 -6.80 -23.14 4.01
CA ALA A 72 -6.57 -22.88 2.58
C ALA A 72 -5.26 -22.10 2.29
N GLY A 73 -4.46 -21.79 3.31
CA GLY A 73 -3.18 -21.09 3.16
C GLY A 73 -3.32 -19.64 2.67
N GLN A 74 -4.49 -19.02 2.84
CA GLN A 74 -4.76 -17.64 2.40
C GLN A 74 -4.42 -16.62 3.50
N VAL A 75 -4.50 -17.03 4.76
CA VAL A 75 -4.20 -16.18 5.91
C VAL A 75 -3.32 -16.91 6.92
N ILE A 76 -2.59 -16.15 7.72
CA ILE A 76 -1.89 -16.62 8.92
C ILE A 76 -2.56 -15.95 10.11
N ARG A 77 -2.94 -16.73 11.12
CA ARG A 77 -3.46 -16.20 12.38
C ARG A 77 -2.40 -16.26 13.45
N HIS A 78 -2.25 -15.14 14.15
CA HIS A 78 -1.42 -15.08 15.34
C HIS A 78 -2.33 -14.94 16.55
N ALA A 79 -2.32 -15.98 17.38
CA ALA A 79 -2.78 -15.87 18.75
C ALA A 79 -1.74 -15.03 19.51
N ALA A 80 -1.87 -13.71 19.45
CA ALA A 80 -1.26 -12.88 20.48
C ALA A 80 -1.84 -13.38 21.80
N GLY A 81 -1.06 -13.57 22.85
CA GLY A 81 -1.53 -13.95 24.20
C GLY A 81 -2.47 -12.93 24.87
N GLN A 82 -3.13 -12.10 24.06
CA GLN A 82 -4.08 -11.04 24.35
C GLN A 82 -5.44 -11.43 23.75
N ARG A 83 -6.51 -10.75 24.17
CA ARG A 83 -7.88 -11.02 23.68
C ARG A 83 -8.09 -10.77 22.18
N THR A 84 -7.15 -10.11 21.49
CA THR A 84 -7.28 -9.73 20.08
C THR A 84 -6.41 -10.61 19.19
N SER A 85 -7.05 -11.38 18.31
CA SER A 85 -6.37 -12.11 17.24
C SER A 85 -5.74 -11.15 16.24
N HIS A 86 -4.52 -11.46 15.79
CA HIS A 86 -3.92 -10.78 14.66
C HIS A 86 -3.99 -11.68 13.42
N VAL A 87 -4.17 -11.06 12.26
CA VAL A 87 -4.30 -11.76 10.98
C VAL A 87 -3.39 -11.11 9.96
N ARG A 88 -2.76 -11.94 9.14
CA ARG A 88 -1.92 -11.53 8.02
C ARG A 88 -2.34 -12.29 6.76
N LEU A 89 -2.40 -11.63 5.61
CA LEU A 89 -2.53 -12.30 4.32
C LEU A 89 -1.22 -13.01 3.97
N THR A 90 -1.31 -14.24 3.47
CA THR A 90 -0.19 -14.86 2.76
C THR A 90 -0.04 -14.21 1.37
N ASP A 91 1.07 -14.46 0.68
CA ASP A 91 1.22 -14.00 -0.71
C ASP A 91 0.10 -14.55 -1.62
N ALA A 92 -0.33 -15.80 -1.40
CA ALA A 92 -1.43 -16.41 -2.14
C ALA A 92 -2.79 -15.75 -1.81
N GLY A 93 -3.03 -15.46 -0.52
CA GLY A 93 -4.25 -14.78 -0.08
C GLY A 93 -4.35 -13.36 -0.59
N GLU A 94 -3.24 -12.61 -0.58
CA GLU A 94 -3.20 -11.26 -1.16
C GLU A 94 -3.42 -11.29 -2.68
N ALA A 95 -2.74 -12.19 -3.40
CA ALA A 95 -2.90 -12.32 -4.84
C ALA A 95 -4.37 -12.61 -5.22
N ARG A 96 -5.01 -13.59 -4.55
CA ARG A 96 -6.42 -13.89 -4.75
C ARG A 96 -7.33 -12.71 -4.39
N ALA A 97 -7.09 -12.09 -3.24
CA ALA A 97 -7.93 -10.97 -2.78
C ALA A 97 -7.90 -9.81 -3.78
N ARG A 98 -6.71 -9.46 -4.30
CA ARG A 98 -6.52 -8.41 -5.29
C ARG A 98 -7.15 -8.75 -6.64
N SER A 99 -7.06 -10.01 -7.09
CA SER A 99 -7.66 -10.43 -8.36
C SER A 99 -9.19 -10.38 -8.34
N LEU A 100 -9.82 -10.65 -7.20
CA LEU A 100 -11.28 -10.54 -7.02
C LEU A 100 -11.80 -9.11 -7.22
N VAL A 101 -10.96 -8.09 -7.00
CA VAL A 101 -11.36 -6.68 -7.03
C VAL A 101 -10.66 -5.87 -8.12
N GLY A 102 -9.89 -6.53 -8.98
CA GLY A 102 -9.18 -5.86 -10.08
C GLY A 102 -8.06 -4.91 -9.62
N LEU A 103 -7.53 -5.09 -8.40
CA LEU A 103 -6.44 -4.27 -7.89
C LEU A 103 -5.07 -4.73 -8.43
N PRO A 104 -4.08 -3.81 -8.52
CA PRO A 104 -2.73 -4.14 -8.98
C PRO A 104 -2.12 -5.30 -8.19
N SER A 105 -1.52 -6.25 -8.92
CA SER A 105 -0.84 -7.41 -8.36
C SER A 105 0.55 -7.05 -7.79
N LEU A 106 1.22 -8.02 -7.16
CA LEU A 106 2.63 -7.85 -6.79
C LEU A 106 3.53 -7.69 -8.02
N ALA A 107 3.22 -8.34 -9.14
CA ALA A 107 4.00 -8.20 -10.37
C ALA A 107 3.88 -6.77 -10.92
N ASP A 108 2.66 -6.21 -10.95
CA ASP A 108 2.41 -4.82 -11.33
C ASP A 108 3.19 -3.84 -10.44
N ALA A 109 3.15 -4.08 -9.13
CA ALA A 109 3.85 -3.25 -8.16
C ALA A 109 5.37 -3.33 -8.34
N MET A 110 5.91 -4.52 -8.63
CA MET A 110 7.33 -4.68 -8.94
C MET A 110 7.74 -4.00 -10.24
N LEU A 111 6.89 -4.02 -11.28
CA LEU A 111 7.13 -3.26 -12.51
C LEU A 111 7.17 -1.74 -12.22
N GLN A 112 6.26 -1.24 -11.38
CA GLN A 112 6.30 0.15 -10.93
C GLN A 112 7.56 0.44 -10.10
N GLY A 113 7.97 -0.49 -9.24
CA GLY A 113 9.23 -0.42 -8.49
C GLY A 113 10.48 -0.41 -9.38
N ARG A 114 10.47 -1.09 -10.53
CA ARG A 114 11.55 -0.99 -11.52
C ARG A 114 11.61 0.39 -12.17
N LYS A 115 10.46 1.02 -12.44
CA LYS A 115 10.43 2.41 -12.92
C LYS A 115 11.01 3.34 -11.86
N PHE A 116 10.60 3.15 -10.61
CA PHE A 116 11.13 3.88 -9.47
C PHE A 116 12.66 3.78 -9.39
N ALA A 117 13.23 2.58 -9.47
CA ALA A 117 14.68 2.38 -9.42
C ALA A 117 15.48 3.10 -10.52
N LYS A 118 14.83 3.57 -11.61
CA LYS A 118 15.49 4.40 -12.63
C LYS A 118 15.67 5.86 -12.22
N PHE A 119 14.83 6.35 -11.31
CA PHE A 119 14.84 7.76 -10.91
C PHE A 119 15.75 8.04 -9.72
N VAL A 120 15.91 7.08 -8.80
CA VAL A 120 16.68 7.31 -7.59
C VAL A 120 17.33 6.04 -7.05
N ASP A 121 18.52 6.19 -6.46
CA ASP A 121 19.20 5.12 -5.74
C ASP A 121 18.36 4.60 -4.55
N PRO A 122 18.45 3.31 -4.20
CA PRO A 122 17.77 2.76 -3.02
C PRO A 122 18.05 3.55 -1.74
N GLY A 123 17.04 3.68 -0.88
CA GLY A 123 17.11 4.40 0.40
C GLY A 123 16.88 5.91 0.30
N ARG A 124 16.93 6.50 -0.90
CA ARG A 124 16.63 7.91 -1.14
C ARG A 124 15.15 8.13 -1.45
N TRP A 125 14.66 9.29 -1.04
CA TRP A 125 13.28 9.71 -1.26
C TRP A 125 13.10 10.38 -2.62
N ILE A 126 11.96 10.12 -3.26
CA ILE A 126 11.48 10.84 -4.45
C ILE A 126 10.03 11.24 -4.23
N ILE A 127 9.65 12.43 -4.69
CA ILE A 127 8.25 12.84 -4.70
C ILE A 127 7.48 12.02 -5.75
N GLU A 128 6.19 11.79 -5.51
CA GLU A 128 5.33 10.93 -6.31
C GLU A 128 5.09 11.39 -7.76
N ILE A 129 5.18 12.68 -8.02
CA ILE A 129 4.84 13.31 -9.30
C ILE A 129 5.56 12.66 -10.50
N PRO A 130 6.90 12.56 -10.53
CA PRO A 130 7.61 11.86 -11.61
C PRO A 130 7.31 10.35 -11.65
N LEU A 131 6.96 9.73 -10.51
CA LEU A 131 6.60 8.30 -10.48
C LEU A 131 5.24 8.04 -11.10
N ALA A 132 4.32 9.01 -11.01
CA ALA A 132 3.02 8.99 -11.67
C ALA A 132 3.10 9.38 -13.16
N GLY A 133 4.28 9.75 -13.66
CA GLY A 133 4.48 10.19 -15.04
C GLY A 133 3.96 11.61 -15.30
N LEU A 134 3.89 12.44 -14.26
CA LEU A 134 3.42 13.81 -14.33
C LEU A 134 4.59 14.79 -14.29
N GLU A 135 4.37 15.98 -14.83
CA GLU A 135 5.23 17.13 -14.60
C GLU A 135 4.77 17.88 -13.33
N MET A 136 5.68 18.64 -12.71
CA MET A 136 5.35 19.46 -11.53
C MET A 136 4.25 20.49 -11.82
N SER A 137 4.13 20.96 -13.07
CA SER A 137 3.08 21.88 -13.51
C SER A 137 1.69 21.22 -13.56
N ASP A 138 1.65 19.90 -13.70
CA ASP A 138 0.43 19.12 -13.93
C ASP A 138 -0.12 18.55 -12.62
N TYR A 139 0.38 19.05 -11.50
CA TYR A 139 -0.08 18.65 -10.19
C TYR A 139 -1.60 18.93 -10.06
N PRO A 140 -2.43 17.90 -9.86
CA PRO A 140 -3.87 18.08 -9.81
C PRO A 140 -4.25 19.03 -8.68
N LYS A 141 -4.97 20.10 -9.02
CA LYS A 141 -5.55 21.01 -8.02
C LYS A 141 -6.79 20.41 -7.36
N ASP A 142 -7.55 19.67 -8.15
CA ASP A 142 -8.75 18.95 -7.73
C ASP A 142 -8.48 17.45 -7.89
N ARG A 143 -8.50 16.71 -6.79
CA ARG A 143 -8.28 15.26 -6.78
C ARG A 143 -9.61 14.53 -6.98
N GLY A 144 -9.69 13.74 -8.05
CA GLY A 144 -10.84 12.88 -8.37
C GLY A 144 -10.48 11.39 -8.30
N ILE A 145 -11.44 10.52 -8.63
CA ILE A 145 -11.23 9.06 -8.67
C ILE A 145 -10.18 8.68 -9.73
N ASP A 146 -10.11 9.44 -10.84
CA ASP A 146 -9.13 9.23 -11.91
C ASP A 146 -7.78 9.92 -11.63
N ASP A 147 -7.49 10.27 -10.37
CA ASP A 147 -6.24 10.93 -10.01
C ASP A 147 -5.04 9.97 -10.27
N PRO A 148 -4.13 10.30 -11.20
CA PRO A 148 -2.92 9.51 -11.47
C PRO A 148 -2.08 9.25 -10.21
N LEU A 149 -2.16 10.10 -9.18
CA LEU A 149 -1.50 9.90 -7.90
C LEU A 149 -2.18 8.82 -7.04
N MET A 150 -3.51 8.74 -7.04
CA MET A 150 -4.23 7.65 -6.37
C MET A 150 -3.93 6.30 -7.04
N ASN A 151 -3.90 6.29 -8.38
CA ASN A 151 -3.51 5.11 -9.13
C ASN A 151 -2.07 4.65 -8.81
N LEU A 152 -1.15 5.59 -8.55
CA LEU A 152 0.21 5.26 -8.12
C LEU A 152 0.24 4.61 -6.74
N GLU A 153 -0.56 5.10 -5.79
CA GLU A 153 -0.66 4.54 -4.44
C GLU A 153 -1.11 3.09 -4.46
N GLU A 154 -2.21 2.81 -5.15
CA GLU A 154 -2.74 1.45 -5.27
C GLU A 154 -1.72 0.50 -5.92
N ARG A 155 -1.00 0.99 -6.94
CA ARG A 155 0.07 0.22 -7.61
C ARG A 155 1.28 -0.02 -6.71
N LEU A 156 1.58 0.85 -5.76
CA LEU A 156 2.72 0.69 -4.85
C LEU A 156 2.37 -0.08 -3.57
N LEU A 157 1.09 -0.23 -3.23
CA LEU A 157 0.64 -0.91 -2.01
C LEU A 157 1.28 -2.28 -1.78
N PRO A 158 1.37 -3.21 -2.75
CA PRO A 158 2.02 -4.50 -2.53
C PRO A 158 3.49 -4.39 -2.09
N LEU A 159 4.21 -3.35 -2.54
CA LEU A 159 5.59 -3.07 -2.11
C LEU A 159 5.64 -2.45 -0.70
N LEU A 160 4.69 -1.55 -0.39
CA LEU A 160 4.59 -0.91 0.91
C LEU A 160 4.28 -1.94 2.02
N ILE A 161 3.32 -2.82 1.78
CA ILE A 161 2.89 -3.90 2.68
C ILE A 161 4.04 -4.86 3.05
N ARG A 162 4.96 -5.08 2.10
CA ARG A 162 6.15 -5.93 2.29
C ARG A 162 7.34 -5.19 2.91
N GLY A 163 7.26 -3.88 3.10
CA GLY A 163 8.40 -3.05 3.53
C GLY A 163 9.50 -2.93 2.47
N TRP A 164 9.18 -3.25 1.22
CA TRP A 164 10.06 -3.08 0.06
C TRP A 164 10.07 -1.63 -0.42
N ALA A 165 8.96 -0.94 -0.23
CA ALA A 165 8.86 0.52 -0.34
C ALA A 165 8.45 1.14 1.00
N GLN A 166 8.66 2.43 1.13
CA GLN A 166 8.14 3.26 2.21
C GLN A 166 7.56 4.55 1.63
N SER A 167 6.54 5.08 2.29
CA SER A 167 5.94 6.37 2.00
C SER A 167 6.13 7.33 3.18
N ILE A 168 6.23 8.61 2.89
CA ILE A 168 6.12 9.71 3.85
C ILE A 168 5.36 10.84 3.19
N GLU A 169 4.59 11.56 3.99
CA GLU A 169 3.80 12.69 3.54
C GLU A 169 4.36 14.00 4.09
N ASP A 170 4.26 15.07 3.31
CA ASP A 170 4.55 16.43 3.78
C ASP A 170 3.28 17.16 4.26
N ALA A 171 3.45 18.35 4.83
CA ALA A 171 2.34 19.15 5.34
C ALA A 171 1.38 19.68 4.24
N HIS A 172 1.75 19.53 2.96
CA HIS A 172 0.95 19.94 1.81
C HIS A 172 0.23 18.77 1.16
N GLY A 173 0.41 17.57 1.69
CA GLY A 173 -0.22 16.37 1.19
C GLY A 173 0.44 15.75 -0.03
N HIS A 174 1.74 16.07 -0.26
CA HIS A 174 2.57 15.38 -1.22
C HIS A 174 3.12 14.10 -0.58
N VAL A 175 3.02 13.00 -1.31
CA VAL A 175 3.65 11.75 -0.89
C VAL A 175 5.02 11.64 -1.54
N SER A 176 6.01 11.30 -0.73
CA SER A 176 7.31 10.84 -1.18
C SER A 176 7.46 9.36 -0.91
N TYR A 177 8.12 8.67 -1.82
CA TYR A 177 8.40 7.25 -1.70
C TYR A 177 9.90 7.00 -1.63
N ARG A 178 10.31 5.86 -1.07
CA ARG A 178 11.65 5.28 -1.24
C ARG A 178 11.58 3.76 -1.36
N LEU A 179 12.45 3.17 -2.16
CA LEU A 179 12.72 1.73 -2.09
C LEU A 179 13.69 1.44 -0.95
N SER A 180 13.44 0.38 -0.18
CA SER A 180 14.47 -0.18 0.70
C SER A 180 15.51 -0.93 -0.13
N TYR A 181 16.69 -1.22 0.43
CA TYR A 181 17.70 -2.05 -0.27
C TYR A 181 17.14 -3.44 -0.61
N ALA A 182 16.38 -4.04 0.30
CA ALA A 182 15.68 -5.30 0.05
C ALA A 182 14.65 -5.16 -1.06
N GLY A 183 13.88 -4.06 -1.08
CA GLY A 183 12.93 -3.78 -2.14
C GLY A 183 13.58 -3.59 -3.51
N ALA A 184 14.69 -2.86 -3.58
CA ALA A 184 15.46 -2.68 -4.80
C ALA A 184 15.98 -4.02 -5.36
N ALA A 185 16.49 -4.90 -4.50
CA ALA A 185 16.88 -6.25 -4.89
C ALA A 185 15.69 -7.08 -5.36
N ALA A 186 14.56 -7.00 -4.65
CA ALA A 186 13.34 -7.72 -5.00
C ALA A 186 12.81 -7.32 -6.38
N VAL A 187 12.64 -6.01 -6.65
CA VAL A 187 12.09 -5.52 -7.93
C VAL A 187 13.02 -5.81 -9.12
N ALA A 188 14.33 -5.95 -8.91
CA ALA A 188 15.28 -6.41 -9.92
C ALA A 188 15.17 -7.92 -10.23
N GLY A 189 14.57 -8.68 -9.31
CA GLY A 189 14.38 -10.12 -9.44
C GLY A 189 13.28 -10.53 -10.43
N LYS A 190 12.98 -11.84 -10.43
CA LYS A 190 11.91 -12.44 -11.24
C LYS A 190 10.55 -11.94 -10.75
N LEU A 191 9.66 -11.58 -11.68
CA LEU A 191 8.28 -11.23 -11.36
C LEU A 191 7.52 -12.48 -10.88
N PRO A 192 6.66 -12.36 -9.85
CA PRO A 192 5.74 -13.42 -9.48
C PRO A 192 4.75 -13.66 -10.64
N ALA A 193 4.15 -14.86 -10.67
CA ALA A 193 3.05 -15.12 -11.59
C ALA A 193 1.81 -14.36 -11.13
N ASP A 194 1.08 -13.78 -12.08
CA ASP A 194 -0.21 -13.18 -11.79
C ASP A 194 -1.26 -14.28 -11.56
N PRO A 195 -2.17 -14.07 -10.60
CA PRO A 195 -3.33 -14.94 -10.45
C PRO A 195 -4.23 -14.86 -11.69
N ALA A 196 -5.05 -15.87 -11.90
CA ALA A 196 -6.09 -15.80 -12.92
C ALA A 196 -7.04 -14.63 -12.63
N ASP A 197 -7.39 -13.88 -13.66
CA ASP A 197 -8.38 -12.82 -13.54
C ASP A 197 -9.70 -13.40 -13.03
N SER A 198 -10.15 -12.85 -11.91
CA SER A 198 -11.32 -13.31 -11.16
C SER A 198 -12.18 -12.11 -10.75
N TYR A 199 -12.08 -11.00 -11.49
CA TYR A 199 -12.75 -9.76 -11.18
C TYR A 199 -14.26 -9.94 -10.97
N ASP A 200 -14.76 -9.36 -9.88
CA ASP A 200 -16.17 -9.33 -9.52
C ASP A 200 -16.52 -7.92 -8.97
N GLU A 201 -17.48 -7.26 -9.61
CA GLU A 201 -17.90 -5.90 -9.25
C GLU A 201 -18.50 -5.81 -7.83
N GLU A 202 -19.21 -6.84 -7.35
CA GLU A 202 -19.73 -6.90 -5.97
C GLU A 202 -18.57 -6.96 -4.97
N CYS A 203 -17.52 -7.71 -5.30
CA CYS A 203 -16.30 -7.78 -4.49
C CYS A 203 -15.59 -6.43 -4.45
N MET A 204 -15.45 -5.74 -5.59
CA MET A 204 -14.82 -4.43 -5.68
C MET A 204 -15.56 -3.40 -4.83
N ASN A 205 -16.88 -3.33 -4.95
CA ASN A 205 -17.72 -2.43 -4.13
C ASN A 205 -17.58 -2.72 -2.64
N PHE A 206 -17.60 -4.01 -2.25
CA PHE A 206 -17.41 -4.39 -0.85
C PHE A 206 -16.03 -4.04 -0.31
N TYR A 207 -14.98 -4.17 -1.13
CA TYR A 207 -13.62 -3.80 -0.78
C TYR A 207 -13.52 -2.30 -0.49
N TYR A 208 -13.96 -1.43 -1.40
CA TYR A 208 -13.86 0.03 -1.20
C TYR A 208 -14.73 0.51 -0.04
N ASP A 209 -15.91 -0.07 0.17
CA ASP A 209 -16.73 0.18 1.37
C ASP A 209 -15.99 -0.18 2.66
N SER A 210 -15.29 -1.32 2.66
CA SER A 210 -14.51 -1.78 3.81
C SER A 210 -13.28 -0.92 4.03
N LEU A 211 -12.60 -0.52 2.95
CA LEU A 211 -11.42 0.35 2.97
C LEU A 211 -11.77 1.71 3.59
N GLY A 212 -12.88 2.33 3.16
CA GLY A 212 -13.35 3.60 3.72
C GLY A 212 -13.62 3.51 5.23
N ARG A 213 -14.24 2.42 5.70
CA ARG A 213 -14.48 2.20 7.14
C ARG A 213 -13.18 2.02 7.92
N GLU A 214 -12.21 1.30 7.36
CA GLU A 214 -10.92 1.07 8.01
C GLU A 214 -10.06 2.33 8.07
N LEU A 215 -10.04 3.13 7.01
CA LEU A 215 -9.41 4.45 7.01
C LEU A 215 -10.04 5.36 8.08
N GLU A 216 -11.37 5.40 8.17
CA GLU A 216 -12.05 6.18 9.21
C GLU A 216 -11.77 5.65 10.62
N ARG A 217 -11.77 4.33 10.81
CA ARG A 217 -11.38 3.70 12.09
C ARG A 217 -9.98 4.11 12.51
N ILE A 218 -9.01 4.12 11.59
CA ILE A 218 -7.64 4.57 11.85
C ILE A 218 -7.64 6.06 12.22
N ARG A 219 -8.41 6.90 11.53
CA ARG A 219 -8.51 8.35 11.83
C ARG A 219 -9.09 8.64 13.21
N VAL A 220 -10.00 7.82 13.72
CA VAL A 220 -10.60 8.04 15.06
C VAL A 220 -9.91 7.24 16.17
N MET A 221 -8.96 6.37 15.84
CA MET A 221 -8.25 5.56 16.83
C MET A 221 -7.59 6.45 17.90
N PRO A 222 -7.68 6.12 19.20
CA PRO A 222 -7.05 6.93 20.23
C PRO A 222 -5.55 7.04 19.96
N ALA A 223 -5.01 8.26 20.04
CA ALA A 223 -3.57 8.43 19.98
C ALA A 223 -2.95 7.66 21.15
N PRO A 224 -1.82 6.96 20.94
CA PRO A 224 -1.16 6.24 22.01
C PRO A 224 -0.78 7.23 23.13
N CYS A 225 -1.29 7.01 24.33
CA CYS A 225 -0.88 7.76 25.52
C CYS A 225 0.62 7.50 25.75
N ARG A 226 1.47 8.43 25.31
CA ARG A 226 2.95 8.40 25.43
C ARG A 226 3.64 7.27 24.64
N LEU A 227 3.68 7.40 23.33
CA LEU A 227 4.84 6.88 22.59
C LEU A 227 5.91 7.96 22.55
N ILE A 228 6.89 7.86 23.46
CA ILE A 228 8.17 8.56 23.30
C ILE A 228 8.89 7.83 22.16
N MET A 229 8.51 8.10 20.92
CA MET A 229 9.32 7.67 19.79
C MET A 229 10.53 8.62 19.71
N PRO A 230 11.78 8.11 19.69
CA PRO A 230 12.92 8.94 19.37
C PRO A 230 12.75 9.40 17.92
N MET A 231 12.25 10.62 17.72
CA MET A 231 12.21 11.24 16.41
C MET A 231 13.65 11.45 15.93
N ARG A 232 14.16 10.52 15.12
CA ARG A 232 15.24 10.85 14.19
C ARG A 232 14.64 11.86 13.21
N SER A 233 15.10 13.10 13.27
CA SER A 233 14.43 14.25 12.66
C SER A 233 14.19 14.05 11.16
N CYS A 234 12.97 14.29 10.70
CA CYS A 234 12.60 14.37 9.28
C CYS A 234 13.33 15.49 8.50
N SER A 235 14.19 16.28 9.15
CA SER A 235 14.97 17.35 8.51
C SER A 235 15.84 16.84 7.36
N ASP A 236 16.36 15.61 7.46
CA ASP A 236 17.32 15.09 6.48
C ASP A 236 16.68 14.73 5.14
N ALA A 237 15.40 14.34 5.15
CA ALA A 237 14.63 14.06 3.92
C ALA A 237 14.32 15.35 3.15
N TYR A 238 14.03 16.45 3.86
CA TYR A 238 13.70 17.74 3.23
C TYR A 238 14.92 18.43 2.60
N TYR A 239 16.10 18.32 3.22
CA TYR A 239 17.33 18.92 2.67
C TYR A 239 17.83 18.20 1.40
N SER A 240 17.66 16.88 1.29
CA SER A 240 18.06 16.13 0.09
C SER A 240 17.26 16.54 -1.17
N ALA A 241 15.98 16.86 -1.04
CA ALA A 241 15.14 17.27 -2.17
C ALA A 241 15.51 18.70 -2.66
N LYS A 242 15.77 19.64 -1.74
CA LYS A 242 16.19 21.00 -2.08
C LYS A 242 17.59 21.07 -2.72
N GLU A 243 18.52 20.23 -2.29
CA GLU A 243 19.86 20.17 -2.90
C GLU A 243 19.84 19.58 -4.33
N HIS A 244 18.91 18.67 -4.62
CA HIS A 244 18.71 18.14 -5.97
C HIS A 244 18.05 19.14 -6.93
N GLY A 245 17.26 20.10 -6.43
CA GLY A 245 16.75 21.22 -7.24
C GLY A 245 17.79 22.28 -7.59
N ARG A 246 18.91 22.38 -6.85
CA ARG A 246 19.97 23.40 -7.09
C ARG A 246 21.15 22.90 -7.91
N ARG A 247 21.41 21.59 -7.97
CA ARG A 247 22.39 21.03 -8.90
C ARG A 247 21.70 20.79 -10.23
N GLY A 248 21.73 21.79 -11.11
CA GLY A 248 21.26 21.72 -12.48
C GLY A 248 21.91 20.58 -13.27
N ARG A 249 21.38 19.38 -13.10
CA ARG A 249 21.54 18.29 -14.05
C ARG A 249 20.43 18.48 -15.07
N ASN A 250 20.85 18.75 -16.31
CA ASN A 250 20.01 18.55 -17.48
C ASN A 250 19.31 17.19 -17.33
N TRP A 251 18.02 17.23 -17.03
CA TRP A 251 17.15 16.08 -17.25
C TRP A 251 17.29 15.72 -18.74
N PRO A 252 17.62 14.46 -19.10
CA PRO A 252 17.65 14.07 -20.49
C PRO A 252 16.24 14.25 -21.06
N ARG A 253 16.06 15.21 -21.96
CA ARG A 253 14.80 15.47 -22.69
C ARG A 253 14.44 14.37 -23.70
N ASN A 254 15.24 13.32 -23.83
CA ASN A 254 15.01 12.27 -24.81
C ASN A 254 14.56 10.99 -24.11
N LEU A 255 13.27 10.93 -23.78
CA LEU A 255 12.54 9.69 -23.92
C LEU A 255 12.03 9.68 -25.35
N ASP A 256 12.90 9.26 -26.27
CA ASP A 256 12.50 8.90 -27.63
C ASP A 256 11.41 7.85 -27.54
N SER A 257 10.20 8.23 -27.97
CA SER A 257 9.17 7.31 -28.40
C SER A 257 9.73 6.58 -29.63
N GLY A 258 10.35 5.43 -29.40
CA GLY A 258 10.73 4.51 -30.47
C GLY A 258 9.47 4.04 -31.19
N GLU A 259 9.08 4.78 -32.22
CA GLU A 259 8.18 4.30 -33.27
C GLU A 259 8.92 3.17 -34.02
N ASP A 260 8.42 1.97 -33.79
CA ASP A 260 8.78 0.75 -34.50
C ASP A 260 8.21 0.85 -35.92
N ASN A 261 8.94 1.53 -36.82
CA ASN A 261 8.63 1.52 -38.24
C ASN A 261 9.02 0.17 -38.82
N GLY A 262 8.04 -0.73 -38.87
CA GLY A 262 8.12 -2.01 -39.56
C GLY A 262 8.55 -1.84 -41.01
N ALA A 263 9.65 -2.49 -41.35
CA ALA A 263 10.03 -2.78 -42.73
C ALA A 263 9.22 -3.99 -43.20
N GLU A 264 8.37 -3.80 -44.21
CA GLU A 264 7.88 -4.88 -45.05
C GLU A 264 8.90 -5.20 -46.17
N PRO A 265 8.95 -6.47 -46.64
CA PRO A 265 9.99 -7.02 -47.50
C PRO A 265 10.00 -6.53 -48.95
#